data_AF-A0AAD8VBN4-F1
#
_entry.id   AF-A0AAD8VBN4-F1
#
_cell.length_a   1.000
_cell.length_b   1.000
_cell.length_c   1.000
_cell.angle_alpha   90.00
_cell.angle_beta   90.00
_cell.angle_gamma   90.00
#
_symmetry.space_group_name_H-M   'P 1'
#
loop_
_entity.id
_entity.type
_entity.pdbx_description
1 polymer ?
#
loop_
_entity_poly.entity_id
_entity_poly.type
_entity_poly.pdbx_seq_one_letter_code
_entity_poly.pdbx_strand_id
1 'polypeptide(L)'
;MSSSSEDQGALYDHEWIYSRGRRLTLVSHRPLAPYGSHVYPLPGTKTDMENEGEELMLSEDEKAMSVTQLVFAPGNEPQKGKTFQNDKNAEMEVQIADMVCGSPGLGYSPGPQNLKCYVTKAPTTSPIKGYQLPTKGQLLFLKVFDPLFWYKALGYSESEMKVTRLADSSFSDEFGAYQFLHEKGLAPSTLLLSHAPDFFGGWTANVTSLNEKFSKKSRPVAVLTLEYIEGVSMKGLFTPLGPTRGTVNLYQDQPSTRRSFETDQDQRMEILSQLLHGIASQEKLGLDNARLDPINVILTVKYLKKPMQKPRAVLVGYGGSIVDHLRTEPVEMWKDFPKKVHPFTRFSWEVLEDLGFVGWIPTEWRPDNDDEGVSCDLDLWMLNKFGSIRNIINTEYTTWPEKTPEAEEASTGSEEIGTGSGEQP
;
A
#
# COMPACT_ATOMS: atom_id res chain seq x y z
N MET A 1 25.60 13.07 -22.02
CA MET A 1 24.78 13.20 -23.25
C MET A 1 24.76 11.88 -24.06
N SER A 2 24.38 10.75 -23.45
CA SER A 2 24.09 9.47 -24.16
C SER A 2 22.75 8.85 -23.74
N SER A 3 21.83 9.64 -23.17
CA SER A 3 20.63 9.11 -22.51
C SER A 3 19.55 8.61 -23.46
N SER A 4 19.54 9.02 -24.74
CA SER A 4 18.42 8.70 -25.64
C SER A 4 18.42 7.26 -26.15
N SER A 5 19.58 6.67 -26.44
CA SER A 5 19.66 5.29 -26.96
C SER A 5 19.51 4.23 -25.86
N GLU A 6 19.90 4.55 -24.63
CA GLU A 6 19.79 3.61 -23.50
C GLU A 6 18.37 3.58 -22.94
N ASP A 7 17.69 4.73 -22.91
CA ASP A 7 16.26 4.82 -22.64
C ASP A 7 15.46 3.94 -23.62
N GLN A 8 15.83 3.92 -24.91
CA GLN A 8 15.19 3.05 -25.90
C GLN A 8 15.38 1.56 -25.59
N GLY A 9 16.56 1.15 -25.11
CA GLY A 9 16.82 -0.24 -24.73
C GLY A 9 15.99 -0.70 -23.54
N ALA A 10 15.88 0.14 -22.50
CA ALA A 10 15.05 -0.16 -21.33
C ALA A 10 13.56 -0.20 -21.69
N LEU A 11 13.09 0.75 -22.52
CA LEU A 11 11.71 0.76 -23.01
C LEU A 11 11.40 -0.45 -23.89
N TYR A 12 12.35 -0.91 -24.72
CA TYR A 12 12.17 -2.11 -25.52
C TYR A 12 12.08 -3.38 -24.67
N ASP A 13 12.96 -3.51 -23.66
CA ASP A 13 12.86 -4.58 -22.65
C ASP A 13 11.48 -4.54 -21.97
N HIS A 14 11.02 -3.36 -21.60
CA HIS A 14 9.70 -3.16 -20.98
C HIS A 14 8.55 -3.62 -21.86
N GLU A 15 8.43 -3.05 -23.06
CA GLU A 15 7.38 -3.32 -24.04
C GLU A 15 7.26 -4.80 -24.30
N TRP A 16 8.40 -5.46 -24.50
CA TRP A 16 8.40 -6.85 -24.89
C TRP A 16 8.18 -7.78 -23.71
N ILE A 17 8.89 -7.61 -22.59
CA ILE A 17 8.83 -8.54 -21.44
C ILE A 17 7.44 -8.54 -20.82
N TYR A 18 6.84 -7.35 -20.70
CA TYR A 18 5.55 -7.17 -20.01
C TYR A 18 4.36 -7.00 -20.97
N SER A 19 4.55 -7.31 -22.27
CA SER A 19 3.45 -7.30 -23.23
C SER A 19 2.40 -8.37 -22.94
N ARG A 20 1.18 -8.10 -23.42
CA ARG A 20 0.08 -9.06 -23.43
C ARG A 20 0.48 -10.38 -24.10
N GLY A 21 0.08 -11.48 -23.48
CA GLY A 21 0.33 -12.84 -23.95
C GLY A 21 1.66 -13.43 -23.51
N ARG A 22 2.59 -12.63 -22.98
CA ARG A 22 3.85 -13.11 -22.39
C ARG A 22 3.60 -13.85 -21.10
N ARG A 23 4.55 -14.71 -20.73
CA ARG A 23 4.48 -15.55 -19.54
C ARG A 23 5.61 -15.21 -18.58
N LEU A 24 5.30 -15.22 -17.29
CA LEU A 24 6.27 -15.11 -16.21
C LEU A 24 6.22 -16.39 -15.39
N THR A 25 7.40 -16.93 -15.09
CA THR A 25 7.55 -17.99 -14.09
C THR A 25 7.92 -17.33 -12.77
N LEU A 26 7.13 -17.61 -11.76
CA LEU A 26 7.21 -17.02 -10.44
C LEU A 26 7.65 -18.08 -9.44
N VAL A 27 8.76 -17.82 -8.77
CA VAL A 27 9.24 -18.61 -7.63
C VAL A 27 8.95 -17.85 -6.35
N SER A 28 8.70 -18.56 -5.25
CA SER A 28 8.50 -17.92 -3.95
C SER A 28 9.64 -16.97 -3.62
N HIS A 29 9.30 -15.77 -3.15
CA HIS A 29 10.26 -14.79 -2.69
C HIS A 29 9.89 -14.34 -1.28
N ARG A 30 10.89 -14.37 -0.40
CA ARG A 30 10.80 -13.75 0.91
C ARG A 30 11.64 -12.47 0.87
N PRO A 31 11.05 -11.28 1.11
CA PRO A 31 11.84 -10.06 1.14
C PRO A 31 12.86 -10.11 2.28
N LEU A 32 13.82 -9.20 2.22
CA LEU A 32 14.80 -9.00 3.28
C LEU A 32 14.14 -8.20 4.41
N ALA A 33 14.47 -8.54 5.64
CA ALA A 33 14.04 -7.73 6.77
C ALA A 33 14.83 -6.42 6.80
N PRO A 34 14.26 -5.33 7.33
CA PRO A 34 12.90 -5.22 7.88
C PRO A 34 11.83 -4.96 6.80
N TYR A 35 10.56 -5.14 7.18
CA TYR A 35 9.40 -4.95 6.30
C TYR A 35 8.56 -3.76 6.76
N GLY A 36 7.96 -3.02 5.83
CA GLY A 36 6.89 -2.06 6.15
C GLY A 36 7.35 -0.73 6.77
N SER A 37 8.47 -0.16 6.32
CA SER A 37 8.89 1.19 6.70
C SER A 37 9.47 1.92 5.49
N HIS A 38 8.82 3.01 5.07
CA HIS A 38 9.28 3.92 3.99
C HIS A 38 10.73 4.41 4.14
N VAL A 39 11.30 4.25 5.33
CA VAL A 39 12.72 4.32 5.57
C VAL A 39 13.11 2.89 5.97
N TYR A 40 13.78 2.14 5.09
CA TYR A 40 14.73 1.13 5.58
C TYR A 40 15.44 1.73 6.79
N PRO A 41 15.75 0.98 7.87
CA PRO A 41 16.68 1.51 8.85
C PRO A 41 17.87 2.03 8.05
N LEU A 42 18.07 3.35 8.05
CA LEU A 42 19.39 3.88 7.81
C LEU A 42 20.20 3.16 8.89
N PRO A 43 21.16 2.30 8.50
CA PRO A 43 21.73 1.29 9.39
C PRO A 43 22.01 1.84 10.78
N GLY A 44 21.27 1.33 11.76
CA GLY A 44 21.32 1.78 13.14
C GLY A 44 22.54 1.21 13.83
N THR A 45 23.64 1.98 13.81
CA THR A 45 24.66 2.21 14.86
C THR A 45 25.99 2.59 14.19
N LYS A 46 26.70 3.55 14.81
CA LYS A 46 27.88 4.25 14.25
C LYS A 46 29.04 3.38 13.76
N THR A 47 29.07 2.09 14.07
CA THR A 47 30.18 1.18 13.71
C THR A 47 29.95 0.36 12.44
N ASP A 48 28.69 0.17 12.02
CA ASP A 48 28.35 -0.55 10.77
C ASP A 48 28.04 0.42 9.61
N MET A 49 27.92 1.72 9.91
CA MET A 49 27.55 2.79 8.96
C MET A 49 28.55 3.03 7.82
N GLU A 50 29.84 2.85 8.04
CA GLU A 50 30.83 3.14 6.99
C GLU A 50 30.79 2.08 5.87
N ASN A 51 30.53 0.81 6.20
CA ASN A 51 30.56 -0.26 5.21
C ASN A 51 29.19 -0.49 4.53
N GLU A 52 28.07 -0.41 5.25
CA GLU A 52 26.75 -0.67 4.66
C GLU A 52 26.18 0.53 3.87
N GLY A 53 26.54 1.77 4.25
CA GLY A 53 26.17 2.97 3.50
C GLY A 53 26.80 2.98 2.11
N GLU A 54 28.06 2.56 1.99
CA GLU A 54 28.74 2.39 0.70
C GLU A 54 28.09 1.30 -0.17
N GLU A 55 27.49 0.27 0.43
CA GLU A 55 26.80 -0.78 -0.33
C GLU A 55 25.48 -0.33 -0.96
N LEU A 56 24.82 0.69 -0.38
CA LEU A 56 23.54 1.22 -0.86
C LEU A 56 23.69 2.29 -1.95
N MET A 57 24.80 3.02 -1.92
CA MET A 57 25.08 4.14 -2.81
C MET A 57 25.87 3.67 -4.04
N LEU A 58 25.76 4.42 -5.13
CA LEU A 58 26.57 4.22 -6.33
C LEU A 58 28.02 4.67 -6.04
N SER A 59 28.98 3.78 -6.28
CA SER A 59 30.39 4.15 -6.34
C SER A 59 30.66 5.12 -7.51
N GLU A 60 31.79 5.83 -7.49
CA GLU A 60 32.16 6.76 -8.57
C GLU A 60 32.22 6.07 -9.94
N ASP A 61 32.65 4.81 -10.00
CA ASP A 61 32.66 4.01 -11.22
C ASP A 61 31.22 3.69 -11.69
N GLU A 62 30.33 3.38 -10.75
CA GLU A 62 28.90 3.09 -11.02
C GLU A 62 28.12 4.33 -11.45
N LYS A 63 28.47 5.52 -10.96
CA LYS A 63 27.85 6.79 -11.39
C LYS A 63 28.05 7.05 -12.89
N ALA A 64 29.12 6.51 -13.49
CA ALA A 64 29.36 6.58 -14.93
C ALA A 64 28.66 5.47 -15.73
N MET A 65 28.13 4.43 -15.07
CA MET A 65 27.40 3.34 -15.70
C MET A 65 25.97 3.76 -16.05
N SER A 66 25.45 3.19 -17.12
CA SER A 66 24.03 3.36 -17.42
C SER A 66 23.15 2.47 -16.55
N VAL A 67 21.88 2.82 -16.41
CA VAL A 67 20.90 2.06 -15.62
C VAL A 67 20.86 0.59 -16.05
N THR A 68 20.88 0.33 -17.36
CA THR A 68 20.90 -1.04 -17.88
C THR A 68 22.19 -1.76 -17.49
N GLN A 69 23.35 -1.07 -17.44
CA GLN A 69 24.59 -1.64 -16.94
C GLN A 69 24.53 -1.92 -15.44
N LEU A 70 24.00 -0.97 -14.66
CA LEU A 70 23.87 -1.06 -13.21
C LEU A 70 23.07 -2.29 -12.79
N VAL A 71 21.91 -2.57 -13.40
CA VAL A 71 21.09 -3.75 -13.03
C VAL A 71 21.77 -5.09 -13.30
N PHE A 72 22.86 -5.11 -14.09
CA PHE A 72 23.66 -6.30 -14.38
C PHE A 72 25.07 -6.26 -13.79
N ALA A 73 25.40 -5.21 -13.03
CA ALA A 73 26.71 -5.08 -12.40
C ALA A 73 26.77 -5.96 -11.14
N PRO A 74 27.87 -6.70 -10.90
CA PRO A 74 27.98 -7.63 -9.77
C PRO A 74 27.73 -6.99 -8.39
N GLY A 75 28.12 -5.73 -8.19
CA GLY A 75 27.91 -4.96 -6.96
C GLY A 75 26.50 -4.40 -6.76
N ASN A 76 25.60 -4.64 -7.73
CA ASN A 76 24.22 -4.19 -7.73
C ASN A 76 23.20 -5.33 -7.69
N GLU A 77 23.64 -6.60 -7.64
CA GLU A 77 22.70 -7.71 -7.54
C GLU A 77 21.82 -7.56 -6.28
N PRO A 78 20.50 -7.88 -6.36
CA PRO A 78 19.64 -7.93 -5.18
C PRO A 78 20.29 -8.79 -4.11
N GLN A 79 20.19 -8.36 -2.85
CA GLN A 79 20.87 -9.04 -1.74
C GLN A 79 20.45 -10.52 -1.72
N LYS A 80 21.43 -11.41 -1.98
CA LYS A 80 21.23 -12.86 -1.96
C LYS A 80 21.14 -13.35 -0.52
N GLY A 81 20.02 -13.07 0.14
CA GLY A 81 19.69 -13.73 1.39
C GLY A 81 19.41 -15.23 1.16
N LYS A 82 19.15 -15.98 2.25
CA LYS A 82 18.56 -17.35 2.20
C LYS A 82 17.11 -17.34 1.68
N THR A 83 16.75 -16.37 0.84
CA THR A 83 15.41 -15.92 0.47
C THR A 83 14.78 -16.75 -0.65
N PHE A 84 15.57 -17.59 -1.34
CA PHE A 84 15.10 -18.53 -2.34
C PHE A 84 14.85 -19.90 -1.73
N GLN A 85 13.59 -20.22 -1.43
CA GLN A 85 13.18 -21.61 -1.25
C GLN A 85 12.90 -22.20 -2.63
N ASN A 86 13.84 -23.02 -3.12
CA ASN A 86 13.74 -23.67 -4.43
C ASN A 86 12.82 -24.91 -4.35
N ASP A 87 11.57 -24.71 -3.93
CA ASP A 87 10.54 -25.74 -3.99
C ASP A 87 9.83 -25.64 -5.35
N LYS A 88 10.10 -26.59 -6.25
CA LYS A 88 9.45 -26.66 -7.56
C LYS A 88 7.92 -26.76 -7.47
N ASN A 89 7.40 -27.27 -6.35
CA ASN A 89 5.98 -27.38 -6.11
C ASN A 89 5.34 -26.04 -5.72
N ALA A 90 6.15 -25.06 -5.31
CA ALA A 90 5.75 -23.70 -4.99
C ALA A 90 5.84 -22.76 -6.20
N GLU A 91 6.20 -23.24 -7.39
CA GLU A 91 6.26 -22.42 -8.60
C GLU A 91 4.87 -22.10 -9.17
N MET A 92 4.69 -20.87 -9.63
CA MET A 92 3.50 -20.40 -10.35
C MET A 92 3.89 -19.92 -11.75
N GLU A 93 3.07 -20.25 -12.76
CA GLU A 93 3.19 -19.63 -14.09
C GLU A 93 1.96 -18.75 -14.33
N VAL A 94 2.22 -17.53 -14.79
CA VAL A 94 1.18 -16.57 -15.14
C VAL A 94 1.36 -16.10 -16.57
N GLN A 95 0.25 -15.76 -17.22
CA GLN A 95 0.26 -15.10 -18.51
C GLN A 95 -0.36 -13.72 -18.40
N ILE A 96 0.33 -12.73 -18.96
CA ILE A 96 -0.06 -11.33 -18.92
C ILE A 96 -1.29 -11.15 -19.83
N ALA A 97 -2.41 -10.74 -19.24
CA ALA A 97 -3.60 -10.36 -19.97
C ALA A 97 -3.53 -8.90 -20.40
N ASP A 98 -3.05 -8.03 -19.52
CA ASP A 98 -2.96 -6.60 -19.78
C ASP A 98 -1.94 -5.92 -18.86
N MET A 99 -1.51 -4.72 -19.24
CA MET A 99 -0.75 -3.81 -18.38
C MET A 99 -1.70 -2.74 -17.86
N VAL A 100 -1.87 -2.69 -16.53
CA VAL A 100 -2.80 -1.76 -15.88
C VAL A 100 -2.19 -0.36 -15.78
N CYS A 101 -0.89 -0.28 -15.45
CA CYS A 101 -0.14 0.96 -15.34
C CYS A 101 1.36 0.69 -15.50
N GLY A 102 2.11 1.69 -15.99
CA GLY A 102 3.54 1.60 -16.29
C GLY A 102 3.88 1.53 -17.78
N SER A 103 2.91 1.74 -18.68
CA SER A 103 3.14 1.61 -20.13
C SER A 103 4.20 2.57 -20.68
N PRO A 104 5.04 2.14 -21.63
CA PRO A 104 6.10 2.93 -22.24
C PRO A 104 5.50 3.81 -23.33
N GLY A 105 4.86 4.91 -22.93
CA GLY A 105 4.29 5.89 -23.84
C GLY A 105 4.45 7.32 -23.33
N LEU A 106 3.70 8.27 -23.91
CA LEU A 106 3.47 9.61 -23.35
C LEU A 106 2.73 9.47 -22.00
N GLY A 107 3.44 9.05 -20.97
CA GLY A 107 2.86 8.59 -19.70
C GLY A 107 3.62 7.48 -18.98
N TYR A 108 4.85 7.13 -19.41
CA TYR A 108 5.72 6.23 -18.64
C TYR A 108 5.86 6.74 -17.19
N SER A 109 5.40 5.93 -16.24
CA SER A 109 5.51 6.19 -14.81
C SER A 109 6.62 5.29 -14.27
N PRO A 110 7.77 5.86 -13.88
CA PRO A 110 8.88 5.07 -13.35
C PRO A 110 8.48 4.36 -12.05
N GLY A 111 9.17 3.25 -11.76
CA GLY A 111 8.91 2.39 -10.60
C GLY A 111 8.16 1.10 -10.95
N PRO A 112 7.21 0.66 -10.12
CA PRO A 112 6.58 -0.66 -10.26
C PRO A 112 5.65 -0.78 -11.47
N GLN A 113 5.76 -1.93 -12.15
CA GLN A 113 4.95 -2.27 -13.32
C GLN A 113 3.73 -3.07 -12.89
N ASN A 114 2.54 -2.57 -13.22
CA ASN A 114 1.28 -3.12 -12.73
C ASN A 114 0.62 -3.95 -13.84
N LEU A 115 0.49 -5.26 -13.62
CA LEU A 115 0.03 -6.22 -14.61
C LEU A 115 -1.24 -6.92 -14.16
N LYS A 116 -2.16 -7.12 -15.11
CA LYS A 116 -3.28 -8.03 -14.97
C LYS A 116 -2.87 -9.36 -15.60
N CYS A 117 -2.85 -10.43 -14.81
CA CYS A 117 -2.43 -11.75 -15.30
C CYS A 117 -3.47 -12.82 -14.97
N TYR A 118 -3.44 -13.92 -15.73
CA TYR A 118 -4.14 -15.15 -15.34
C TYR A 118 -3.13 -16.26 -15.04
N VAL A 119 -3.45 -17.06 -14.03
CA VAL A 119 -2.65 -18.23 -13.63
C VAL A 119 -2.78 -19.33 -14.70
N THR A 120 -1.68 -19.67 -15.37
CA THR A 120 -1.63 -20.79 -16.33
C THR A 120 -1.23 -22.10 -15.66
N LYS A 121 -0.35 -22.03 -14.65
CA LYS A 121 0.05 -23.13 -13.76
C LYS A 121 -0.01 -22.65 -12.31
N ALA A 122 -0.87 -23.28 -11.51
CA ALA A 122 -1.03 -22.94 -10.09
C ALA A 122 0.08 -23.61 -9.25
N PRO A 123 0.54 -22.96 -8.17
CA PRO A 123 1.39 -23.59 -7.18
C PRO A 123 0.61 -24.68 -6.43
N THR A 124 1.31 -25.72 -5.99
CA THR A 124 0.73 -26.84 -5.23
C THR A 124 1.09 -26.82 -3.75
N THR A 125 2.16 -26.10 -3.39
CA THR A 125 2.56 -25.82 -2.01
C THR A 125 2.62 -24.32 -1.79
N SER A 126 2.27 -23.88 -0.58
CA SER A 126 2.45 -22.49 -0.19
C SER A 126 3.78 -22.34 0.54
N PRO A 127 4.62 -21.37 0.17
CA PRO A 127 5.83 -21.06 0.93
C PRO A 127 5.51 -20.45 2.31
N ILE A 128 4.31 -19.87 2.47
CA ILE A 128 3.87 -19.28 3.72
C ILE A 128 2.63 -20.03 4.22
N LYS A 129 2.70 -20.57 5.43
CA LYS A 129 1.63 -21.39 6.01
C LYS A 129 0.36 -20.56 6.18
N GLY A 130 -0.78 -21.12 5.77
CA GLY A 130 -2.11 -20.48 5.94
C GLY A 130 -2.55 -19.56 4.80
N TYR A 131 -1.73 -19.40 3.75
CA TYR A 131 -2.07 -18.59 2.60
C TYR A 131 -2.95 -19.37 1.62
N GLN A 132 -3.97 -18.69 1.07
CA GLN A 132 -4.73 -19.25 -0.03
C GLN A 132 -3.89 -19.24 -1.31
N LEU A 133 -3.70 -20.41 -1.92
CA LEU A 133 -2.95 -20.51 -3.17
C LEU A 133 -3.80 -20.03 -4.36
N PRO A 134 -3.20 -19.27 -5.29
CA PRO A 134 -3.85 -18.96 -6.56
C PRO A 134 -4.24 -20.24 -7.31
N THR A 135 -5.40 -20.23 -7.95
CA THR A 135 -5.92 -21.36 -8.73
C THR A 135 -5.74 -21.14 -10.22
N LYS A 136 -5.66 -22.22 -11.01
CA LYS A 136 -5.55 -22.12 -12.48
C LYS A 136 -6.74 -21.34 -13.06
N GLY A 137 -6.45 -20.36 -13.92
CA GLY A 137 -7.46 -19.47 -14.52
C GLY A 137 -7.98 -18.38 -13.57
N GLN A 138 -7.37 -18.20 -12.39
CA GLN A 138 -7.61 -17.03 -11.54
C GLN A 138 -6.93 -15.80 -12.13
N LEU A 139 -7.62 -14.66 -12.06
CA LEU A 139 -7.04 -13.35 -12.38
C LEU A 139 -6.31 -12.81 -11.16
N LEU A 140 -5.11 -12.29 -11.38
CA LEU A 140 -4.23 -11.72 -10.37
C LEU A 140 -3.79 -10.33 -10.81
N PHE A 141 -3.59 -9.47 -9.82
CA PHE A 141 -2.87 -8.22 -9.99
C PHE A 141 -1.43 -8.44 -9.55
N LEU A 142 -0.48 -8.23 -10.46
CA LEU A 142 0.94 -8.38 -10.20
C LEU A 142 1.57 -7.00 -10.24
N LYS A 143 2.29 -6.66 -9.18
CA LYS A 143 3.12 -5.46 -9.13
C LYS A 143 4.58 -5.88 -9.19
N VAL A 144 5.23 -5.56 -10.30
CA VAL A 144 6.60 -6.02 -10.62
C VAL A 144 7.60 -4.93 -10.30
N PHE A 145 8.54 -5.25 -9.42
CA PHE A 145 9.58 -4.38 -8.91
C PHE A 145 10.89 -4.56 -9.69
N ASP A 146 10.87 -4.21 -10.99
CA ASP A 146 12.00 -4.42 -11.91
C ASP A 146 12.98 -3.23 -11.96
N PRO A 147 14.15 -3.29 -11.31
CA PRO A 147 15.02 -2.14 -11.06
C PRO A 147 15.45 -1.35 -12.30
N LEU A 148 15.34 -1.93 -13.50
CA LEU A 148 15.54 -1.22 -14.76
C LEU A 148 14.63 0.03 -14.92
N PHE A 149 13.50 0.09 -14.20
CA PHE A 149 12.48 1.14 -14.36
C PHE A 149 12.46 2.21 -13.26
N TRP A 150 13.41 2.21 -12.32
CA TRP A 150 13.42 3.14 -11.16
C TRP A 150 14.13 4.47 -11.42
N TYR A 151 14.81 4.62 -12.56
CA TYR A 151 15.80 5.67 -12.81
C TYR A 151 15.27 7.11 -13.02
N LYS A 152 13.94 7.31 -13.03
CA LYS A 152 13.31 8.62 -13.34
C LYS A 152 12.38 9.15 -12.24
N ALA A 153 12.20 8.41 -11.13
CA ALA A 153 11.27 8.79 -10.06
C ALA A 153 11.91 9.62 -8.93
N LEU A 154 13.21 9.90 -9.02
CA LEU A 154 14.00 10.18 -7.83
C LEU A 154 14.25 11.68 -7.62
N GLY A 155 14.09 12.11 -6.37
CA GLY A 155 14.58 13.43 -5.92
C GLY A 155 16.12 13.48 -5.88
N TYR A 156 16.68 14.67 -5.66
CA TYR A 156 18.14 14.90 -5.65
C TYR A 156 18.93 13.97 -4.70
N SER A 157 18.33 13.51 -3.59
CA SER A 157 18.99 12.62 -2.62
C SER A 157 18.94 11.14 -3.02
N GLU A 158 17.95 10.74 -3.81
CA GLU A 158 17.74 9.35 -4.20
C GLU A 158 18.50 8.98 -5.49
N SER A 159 18.92 9.98 -6.28
CA SER A 159 19.68 9.74 -7.53
C SER A 159 21.03 9.07 -7.34
N GLU A 160 21.56 9.03 -6.12
CA GLU A 160 22.82 8.37 -5.80
C GLU A 160 22.63 6.94 -5.25
N MET A 161 21.40 6.50 -5.00
CA MET A 161 21.13 5.14 -4.54
C MET A 161 21.11 4.14 -5.70
N LYS A 162 21.56 2.92 -5.42
CA LYS A 162 21.46 1.82 -6.38
C LYS A 162 20.00 1.49 -6.69
N VAL A 163 19.64 1.46 -7.97
CA VAL A 163 18.26 1.20 -8.44
C VAL A 163 17.71 -0.15 -7.99
N THR A 164 18.58 -1.15 -7.77
CA THR A 164 18.18 -2.45 -7.22
C THR A 164 17.75 -2.36 -5.77
N ARG A 165 18.43 -1.53 -4.97
CA ARG A 165 18.05 -1.25 -3.57
C ARG A 165 16.73 -0.49 -3.49
N LEU A 166 16.50 0.47 -4.38
CA LEU A 166 15.24 1.21 -4.44
C LEU A 166 14.06 0.30 -4.79
N ALA A 167 14.23 -0.59 -5.77
CA ALA A 167 13.21 -1.56 -6.15
C ALA A 167 12.93 -2.56 -5.02
N ASP A 168 13.98 -3.13 -4.41
CA ASP A 168 13.87 -4.06 -3.28
C ASP A 168 13.22 -3.41 -2.06
N SER A 169 13.55 -2.14 -1.76
CA SER A 169 12.96 -1.39 -0.65
C SER A 169 11.48 -1.16 -0.88
N SER A 170 11.11 -0.63 -2.05
CA SER A 170 9.72 -0.37 -2.39
C SER A 170 8.88 -1.65 -2.37
N PHE A 171 9.45 -2.78 -2.80
CA PHE A 171 8.80 -4.09 -2.69
C PHE A 171 8.59 -4.51 -1.22
N SER A 172 9.63 -4.42 -0.41
CA SER A 172 9.63 -4.88 0.99
C SER A 172 8.64 -4.08 1.85
N ASP A 173 8.49 -2.79 1.59
CA ASP A 173 7.53 -1.92 2.27
C ASP A 173 6.09 -2.34 2.01
N GLU A 174 5.72 -2.45 0.73
CA GLU A 174 4.37 -2.80 0.35
C GLU A 174 4.04 -4.26 0.70
N PHE A 175 5.00 -5.18 0.53
CA PHE A 175 4.86 -6.57 0.94
C PHE A 175 4.59 -6.68 2.45
N GLY A 176 5.36 -5.94 3.27
CA GLY A 176 5.22 -5.95 4.72
C GLY A 176 3.82 -5.53 5.17
N ALA A 177 3.26 -4.49 4.56
CA ALA A 177 1.91 -4.02 4.85
C ALA A 177 0.84 -5.10 4.51
N TYR A 178 0.90 -5.70 3.32
CA TYR A 178 -0.07 -6.74 2.94
C TYR A 178 0.08 -8.02 3.76
N GLN A 179 1.32 -8.45 4.04
CA GLN A 179 1.58 -9.59 4.91
C GLN A 179 0.98 -9.35 6.29
N PHE A 180 1.23 -8.17 6.87
CA PHE A 180 0.71 -7.80 8.17
C PHE A 180 -0.83 -7.86 8.21
N LEU A 181 -1.50 -7.26 7.23
CA LEU A 181 -2.97 -7.28 7.13
C LEU A 181 -3.52 -8.70 6.98
N HIS A 182 -2.84 -9.54 6.20
CA HIS A 182 -3.21 -10.94 6.03
C HIS A 182 -3.08 -11.72 7.33
N GLU A 183 -1.95 -11.60 8.03
CA GLU A 183 -1.69 -12.30 9.30
C GLU A 183 -2.63 -11.88 10.42
N LYS A 184 -3.07 -10.62 10.44
CA LYS A 184 -4.08 -10.12 11.40
C LYS A 184 -5.53 -10.46 11.01
N GLY A 185 -5.74 -11.17 9.91
CA GLY A 185 -7.07 -11.60 9.46
C GLY A 185 -7.94 -10.45 8.92
N LEU A 186 -7.34 -9.31 8.56
CA LEU A 186 -8.03 -8.23 7.83
C LEU A 186 -8.05 -8.46 6.31
N ALA A 187 -7.26 -9.41 5.80
CA ALA A 187 -7.49 -10.00 4.47
C ALA A 187 -8.77 -10.86 4.49
N PRO A 188 -9.51 -10.98 3.37
CA PRO A 188 -10.85 -11.55 3.34
C PRO A 188 -10.88 -13.06 3.59
N SER A 189 -10.75 -13.47 4.85
CA SER A 189 -11.25 -14.75 5.33
C SER A 189 -12.69 -14.62 5.85
N THR A 190 -13.16 -13.39 6.11
CA THR A 190 -14.54 -13.07 6.49
C THR A 190 -15.08 -11.91 5.66
N LEU A 191 -16.30 -12.06 5.13
CA LEU A 191 -16.99 -11.09 4.26
C LEU A 191 -17.23 -9.71 4.91
N LEU A 192 -16.96 -9.56 6.20
CA LEU A 192 -17.31 -8.38 6.99
C LEU A 192 -16.16 -7.36 7.17
N LEU A 193 -14.91 -7.71 6.85
CA LEU A 193 -13.74 -6.88 7.22
C LEU A 193 -12.75 -6.59 6.08
N SER A 194 -13.10 -6.92 4.83
CA SER A 194 -12.12 -6.90 3.75
C SER A 194 -12.00 -5.56 3.03
N HIS A 195 -11.23 -4.67 3.65
CA HIS A 195 -10.89 -3.35 3.11
C HIS A 195 -9.59 -3.35 2.30
N ALA A 196 -8.88 -4.48 2.24
CA ALA A 196 -7.67 -4.66 1.45
C ALA A 196 -7.83 -5.85 0.46
N PRO A 197 -7.10 -5.86 -0.67
CA PRO A 197 -6.99 -7.00 -1.56
C PRO A 197 -6.62 -8.30 -0.84
N ASP A 198 -7.07 -9.45 -1.36
CA ASP A 198 -6.41 -10.73 -1.05
C ASP A 198 -4.92 -10.67 -1.39
N PHE A 199 -4.10 -11.17 -0.47
CA PHE A 199 -2.66 -11.22 -0.59
C PHE A 199 -2.20 -12.65 -0.93
N PHE A 200 -1.57 -12.83 -2.09
CA PHE A 200 -1.09 -14.14 -2.56
C PHE A 200 0.43 -14.28 -2.45
N GLY A 201 1.07 -13.44 -1.63
CA GLY A 201 2.50 -13.51 -1.34
C GLY A 201 3.40 -12.75 -2.30
N GLY A 202 4.69 -12.95 -2.07
CA GLY A 202 5.80 -12.33 -2.77
C GLY A 202 6.54 -13.37 -3.60
N TRP A 203 6.97 -12.95 -4.78
CA TRP A 203 7.48 -13.83 -5.81
C TRP A 203 8.70 -13.21 -6.48
N THR A 204 9.50 -14.02 -7.17
CA THR A 204 10.57 -13.56 -8.06
C THR A 204 10.30 -14.08 -9.46
N ALA A 205 10.44 -13.21 -10.45
CA ALA A 205 10.58 -13.61 -11.84
C ALA A 205 12.03 -13.40 -12.29
N ASN A 206 12.57 -14.32 -13.11
CA ASN A 206 13.81 -14.06 -13.83
C ASN A 206 13.46 -13.52 -15.21
N VAL A 207 13.84 -12.26 -15.47
CA VAL A 207 13.60 -11.61 -16.76
C VAL A 207 14.90 -11.48 -17.53
N THR A 208 14.89 -11.87 -18.80
CA THR A 208 16.07 -11.83 -19.68
C THR A 208 16.04 -10.57 -20.51
N SER A 209 17.15 -9.83 -20.55
CA SER A 209 17.23 -8.63 -21.39
C SER A 209 17.31 -8.98 -22.86
N LEU A 210 16.65 -8.15 -23.67
CA LEU A 210 16.64 -8.18 -25.11
C LEU A 210 17.59 -7.16 -25.72
N ASN A 211 18.09 -6.21 -24.93
CA ASN A 211 19.13 -5.29 -25.36
C ASN A 211 20.34 -6.08 -25.87
N GLU A 212 20.81 -5.82 -27.08
CA GLU A 212 21.88 -6.58 -27.72
C GLU A 212 23.14 -6.70 -26.84
N LYS A 213 23.51 -5.60 -26.15
CA LYS A 213 24.68 -5.52 -25.26
C LYS A 213 24.55 -6.41 -24.02
N PHE A 214 23.34 -6.64 -23.55
CA PHE A 214 23.03 -7.47 -22.37
C PHE A 214 22.22 -8.71 -22.74
N SER A 215 22.22 -9.08 -24.02
CA SER A 215 21.43 -10.20 -24.51
C SER A 215 21.79 -11.46 -23.73
N LYS A 216 20.77 -12.23 -23.36
CA LYS A 216 20.88 -13.45 -22.54
C LYS A 216 21.25 -13.23 -21.06
N LYS A 217 21.59 -12.02 -20.63
CA LYS A 217 21.67 -11.74 -19.20
C LYS A 217 20.26 -11.71 -18.62
N SER A 218 20.09 -12.39 -17.50
CA SER A 218 18.84 -12.38 -16.74
C SER A 218 19.03 -11.68 -15.42
N ARG A 219 18.01 -10.96 -14.97
CA ARG A 219 17.95 -10.32 -13.66
C ARG A 219 16.73 -10.84 -12.90
N PRO A 220 16.86 -11.10 -11.59
CA PRO A 220 15.71 -11.38 -10.76
C PRO A 220 14.94 -10.07 -10.51
N VAL A 221 13.60 -10.15 -10.56
CA VAL A 221 12.71 -9.03 -10.23
C VAL A 221 11.71 -9.49 -9.18
N ALA A 222 11.53 -8.70 -8.13
CA ALA A 222 10.54 -8.98 -7.10
C ALA A 222 9.13 -8.71 -7.64
N VAL A 223 8.16 -9.52 -7.24
CA VAL A 223 6.78 -9.47 -7.72
C VAL A 223 5.84 -9.65 -6.55
N LEU A 224 5.00 -8.65 -6.31
CA LEU A 224 3.91 -8.72 -5.34
C LEU A 224 2.65 -9.22 -6.05
N THR A 225 2.01 -10.26 -5.51
CA THR A 225 0.78 -10.84 -6.12
C THR A 225 -0.43 -10.60 -5.23
N LEU A 226 -1.46 -9.96 -5.78
CA LEU A 226 -2.68 -9.54 -5.11
C LEU A 226 -3.95 -9.95 -5.86
N GLU A 227 -5.11 -9.81 -5.21
CA GLU A 227 -6.44 -9.84 -5.83
C GLU A 227 -6.49 -8.86 -7.01
N TYR A 228 -6.89 -9.34 -8.19
CA TYR A 228 -7.33 -8.43 -9.24
C TYR A 228 -8.76 -7.97 -8.94
N ILE A 229 -8.89 -6.72 -8.51
CA ILE A 229 -10.18 -6.12 -8.19
C ILE A 229 -10.79 -5.59 -9.48
N GLU A 230 -11.82 -6.28 -9.96
CA GLU A 230 -12.61 -5.85 -11.11
C GLU A 230 -13.64 -4.81 -10.67
N GLY A 231 -13.25 -3.54 -10.73
CA GLY A 231 -14.03 -2.43 -10.21
C GLY A 231 -13.67 -1.08 -10.82
N VAL A 232 -14.10 -0.01 -10.17
CA VAL A 232 -13.85 1.38 -10.57
C VAL A 232 -13.21 2.17 -9.43
N SER A 233 -12.28 3.06 -9.75
CA SER A 233 -11.69 3.96 -8.76
C SER A 233 -12.74 4.97 -8.28
N MET A 234 -12.76 5.27 -6.97
CA MET A 234 -13.64 6.28 -6.39
C MET A 234 -13.43 7.67 -7.00
N LYS A 235 -12.18 8.03 -7.34
CA LYS A 235 -11.84 9.33 -7.96
C LYS A 235 -12.56 9.58 -9.27
N GLY A 236 -12.79 8.53 -10.07
CA GLY A 236 -13.43 8.65 -11.38
C GLY A 236 -14.96 8.80 -11.34
N LEU A 237 -15.58 8.63 -10.16
CA LEU A 237 -17.02 8.60 -10.01
C LEU A 237 -17.64 9.95 -9.63
N PHE A 238 -16.84 10.85 -9.06
CA PHE A 238 -17.33 12.09 -8.47
C PHE A 238 -16.50 13.29 -8.92
N THR A 239 -17.16 14.44 -8.96
CA THR A 239 -16.54 15.76 -9.06
C THR A 239 -16.78 16.51 -7.75
N PRO A 240 -16.15 17.68 -7.52
CA PRO A 240 -16.48 18.50 -6.35
C PRO A 240 -17.97 18.87 -6.25
N LEU A 241 -18.73 18.80 -7.34
CA LEU A 241 -20.17 19.08 -7.40
C LEU A 241 -21.05 17.85 -7.14
N GLY A 242 -20.47 16.67 -6.87
CA GLY A 242 -21.19 15.43 -6.61
C GLY A 242 -21.00 14.35 -7.68
N PRO A 243 -21.89 13.33 -7.73
CA PRO A 243 -21.73 12.17 -8.61
C PRO A 243 -21.79 12.55 -10.09
N THR A 244 -20.87 11.99 -10.88
CA THR A 244 -20.85 12.19 -12.33
C THR A 244 -22.00 11.45 -13.02
N ARG A 245 -22.55 10.40 -12.38
CA ARG A 245 -23.62 9.53 -12.91
C ARG A 245 -24.45 9.00 -11.74
N GLY A 246 -25.77 8.91 -11.90
CA GLY A 246 -26.65 8.33 -10.87
C GLY A 246 -26.45 6.83 -10.61
N THR A 247 -26.08 6.07 -11.65
CA THR A 247 -25.86 4.62 -11.56
C THR A 247 -24.51 4.24 -12.16
N VAL A 248 -23.70 3.46 -11.44
CA VAL A 248 -22.40 2.97 -11.89
C VAL A 248 -22.54 1.53 -12.37
N ASN A 249 -22.29 1.28 -13.67
CA ASN A 249 -22.26 -0.06 -14.22
C ASN A 249 -20.84 -0.62 -14.14
N LEU A 250 -20.63 -1.68 -13.36
CA LEU A 250 -19.30 -2.27 -13.15
C LEU A 250 -18.95 -3.34 -14.19
N TYR A 251 -19.94 -4.11 -14.65
CA TYR A 251 -19.74 -5.22 -15.60
C TYR A 251 -20.69 -5.05 -16.78
N GLN A 252 -20.15 -5.00 -18.00
CA GLN A 252 -20.95 -4.84 -19.23
C GLN A 252 -20.95 -6.09 -20.11
N ASP A 253 -20.05 -7.04 -19.85
CA ASP A 253 -19.72 -8.08 -20.82
C ASP A 253 -20.80 -9.15 -20.98
N GLN A 254 -21.69 -9.35 -19.99
CA GLN A 254 -22.85 -10.25 -20.11
C GLN A 254 -24.10 -9.74 -19.37
N PRO A 255 -25.32 -9.88 -19.94
CA PRO A 255 -26.56 -9.43 -19.31
C PRO A 255 -26.83 -10.06 -17.92
N SER A 256 -26.46 -11.33 -17.74
CA SER A 256 -26.65 -12.08 -16.49
C SER A 256 -25.66 -11.71 -15.38
N THR A 257 -24.56 -11.02 -15.74
CA THR A 257 -23.53 -10.58 -14.79
C THR A 257 -23.49 -9.06 -14.66
N ARG A 258 -24.38 -8.34 -15.35
CA ARG A 258 -24.52 -6.89 -15.23
C ARG A 258 -24.85 -6.56 -13.79
N ARG A 259 -23.93 -5.85 -13.15
CA ARG A 259 -24.12 -5.32 -11.81
C ARG A 259 -23.85 -3.83 -11.82
N SER A 260 -24.66 -3.14 -11.05
CA SER A 260 -24.56 -1.73 -10.82
C SER A 260 -24.82 -1.43 -9.36
N PHE A 261 -24.44 -0.23 -8.95
CA PHE A 261 -24.89 0.37 -7.71
C PHE A 261 -25.26 1.82 -7.97
N GLU A 262 -26.16 2.34 -7.16
CA GLU A 262 -26.59 3.74 -7.21
C GLU A 262 -25.57 4.63 -6.49
N THR A 263 -25.45 5.88 -6.92
CA THR A 263 -24.58 6.88 -6.29
C THR A 263 -25.37 7.88 -5.45
N ASP A 264 -26.54 7.49 -4.98
CA ASP A 264 -27.31 8.30 -4.04
C ASP A 264 -26.55 8.52 -2.72
N GLN A 265 -27.05 9.45 -1.92
CA GLN A 265 -26.41 9.80 -0.65
C GLN A 265 -26.25 8.60 0.27
N ASP A 266 -27.28 7.77 0.45
CA ASP A 266 -27.24 6.65 1.39
C ASP A 266 -26.17 5.64 0.98
N GLN A 267 -26.10 5.28 -0.30
CA GLN A 267 -25.10 4.34 -0.80
C GLN A 267 -23.68 4.91 -0.73
N ARG A 268 -23.48 6.22 -0.99
CA ARG A 268 -22.19 6.90 -0.83
C ARG A 268 -21.72 6.90 0.61
N MET A 269 -22.60 7.29 1.54
CA MET A 269 -22.27 7.35 2.97
C MET A 269 -22.04 5.94 3.54
N GLU A 270 -22.75 4.92 3.05
CA GLU A 270 -22.46 3.53 3.41
C GLU A 270 -21.06 3.10 2.94
N ILE A 271 -20.67 3.41 1.70
CA ILE A 271 -19.34 3.13 1.16
C ILE A 271 -18.25 3.84 1.96
N LEU A 272 -18.46 5.14 2.25
CA LEU A 272 -17.54 5.92 3.07
C LEU A 272 -17.41 5.30 4.47
N SER A 273 -18.53 4.88 5.08
CA SER A 273 -18.47 4.25 6.41
C SER A 273 -17.67 2.95 6.44
N GLN A 274 -17.76 2.12 5.39
CA GLN A 274 -16.93 0.93 5.25
C GLN A 274 -15.45 1.31 5.23
N LEU A 275 -15.09 2.34 4.46
CA LEU A 275 -13.70 2.81 4.34
C LEU A 275 -13.15 3.33 5.68
N LEU A 276 -13.90 4.21 6.35
CA LEU A 276 -13.49 4.78 7.66
C LEU A 276 -13.37 3.70 8.74
N HIS A 277 -14.29 2.74 8.77
CA HIS A 277 -14.20 1.58 9.66
C HIS A 277 -12.93 0.75 9.38
N GLY A 278 -12.63 0.51 8.10
CA GLY A 278 -11.46 -0.23 7.67
C GLY A 278 -10.17 0.42 8.13
N ILE A 279 -10.07 1.74 7.98
CA ILE A 279 -8.89 2.51 8.41
C ILE A 279 -8.72 2.45 9.93
N ALA A 280 -9.78 2.74 10.69
CA ALA A 280 -9.73 2.65 12.15
C ALA A 280 -9.35 1.25 12.65
N SER A 281 -9.74 0.20 11.90
CA SER A 281 -9.34 -1.19 12.19
C SER A 281 -7.87 -1.45 11.89
N GLN A 282 -7.32 -0.86 10.83
CA GLN A 282 -5.90 -0.96 10.45
C GLN A 282 -5.01 -0.19 11.45
N GLU A 283 -5.39 1.04 11.79
CA GLU A 283 -4.70 1.88 12.77
C GLU A 283 -4.63 1.18 14.13
N LYS A 284 -5.73 0.58 14.60
CA LYS A 284 -5.72 -0.18 15.87
C LYS A 284 -4.72 -1.33 15.91
N LEU A 285 -4.39 -1.91 14.76
CA LEU A 285 -3.39 -2.96 14.68
C LEU A 285 -1.96 -2.41 14.64
N GLY A 286 -1.79 -1.10 14.46
CA GLY A 286 -0.49 -0.46 14.28
C GLY A 286 -0.07 -0.35 12.81
N LEU A 287 -1.00 -0.37 11.86
CA LEU A 287 -0.71 0.01 10.48
C LEU A 287 -1.05 1.49 10.31
N ASP A 288 -0.03 2.32 10.12
CA ASP A 288 -0.19 3.74 9.80
C ASP A 288 -0.27 3.93 8.28
N ASN A 289 -1.13 4.88 7.90
CA ASN A 289 -1.91 4.95 6.67
C ASN A 289 -1.14 4.65 5.37
N ALA A 290 -1.75 3.79 4.54
CA ALA A 290 -1.67 3.96 3.08
C ALA A 290 -2.30 5.32 2.75
N ARG A 291 -1.69 6.12 1.88
CA ARG A 291 -2.26 7.40 1.42
C ARG A 291 -3.74 7.25 1.06
N LEU A 292 -4.63 7.71 1.95
CA LEU A 292 -6.07 7.64 1.77
C LEU A 292 -6.48 8.65 0.71
N ASP A 293 -6.55 8.20 -0.53
CA ASP A 293 -6.94 8.99 -1.68
C ASP A 293 -7.99 8.19 -2.45
N PRO A 294 -9.10 8.80 -2.91
CA PRO A 294 -10.10 8.15 -3.74
C PRO A 294 -9.52 7.44 -4.99
N ILE A 295 -8.33 7.84 -5.47
CA ILE A 295 -7.64 7.13 -6.55
C ILE A 295 -7.22 5.72 -6.14
N ASN A 296 -6.88 5.54 -4.86
CA ASN A 296 -6.42 4.30 -4.23
C ASN A 296 -7.57 3.48 -3.64
N VAL A 297 -8.83 3.85 -3.89
CA VAL A 297 -9.98 3.05 -3.45
C VAL A 297 -10.74 2.55 -4.66
N ILE A 298 -10.83 1.23 -4.79
CA ILE A 298 -11.54 0.56 -5.88
C ILE A 298 -12.87 0.02 -5.33
N LEU A 299 -13.97 0.40 -5.98
CA LEU A 299 -15.30 -0.13 -5.70
C LEU A 299 -15.60 -1.32 -6.59
N THR A 300 -16.00 -2.42 -5.97
CA THR A 300 -16.39 -3.67 -6.65
C THR A 300 -17.68 -4.23 -6.06
N VAL A 301 -18.43 -4.99 -6.84
CA VAL A 301 -19.55 -5.82 -6.36
C VAL A 301 -19.28 -7.29 -6.61
N LYS A 302 -18.00 -7.67 -6.70
CA LYS A 302 -17.51 -9.05 -6.75
C LYS A 302 -16.44 -9.27 -5.69
N TYR A 303 -16.43 -10.49 -5.17
CA TYR A 303 -15.35 -11.02 -4.35
C TYR A 303 -15.02 -12.45 -4.80
N LEU A 304 -13.77 -12.71 -5.21
CA LEU A 304 -13.32 -14.02 -5.74
C LEU A 304 -14.30 -14.64 -6.75
N LYS A 305 -14.73 -13.85 -7.75
CA LYS A 305 -15.72 -14.21 -8.79
C LYS A 305 -17.17 -14.38 -8.30
N LYS A 306 -17.45 -14.27 -7.00
CA LYS A 306 -18.81 -14.30 -6.44
C LYS A 306 -19.40 -12.89 -6.42
N PRO A 307 -20.65 -12.71 -6.89
CA PRO A 307 -21.32 -11.41 -6.79
C PRO A 307 -21.63 -11.08 -5.33
N MET A 308 -21.56 -9.79 -5.00
CA MET A 308 -21.94 -9.22 -3.71
C MET A 308 -23.24 -8.45 -3.84
N GLN A 309 -24.02 -8.37 -2.75
CA GLN A 309 -25.25 -7.58 -2.72
C GLN A 309 -24.98 -6.08 -2.58
N LYS A 310 -23.93 -5.72 -1.84
CA LYS A 310 -23.48 -4.34 -1.64
C LYS A 310 -22.11 -4.12 -2.26
N PRO A 311 -21.79 -2.90 -2.71
CA PRO A 311 -20.42 -2.52 -3.06
C PRO A 311 -19.46 -2.72 -1.89
N ARG A 312 -18.31 -3.30 -2.19
CA ARG A 312 -17.12 -3.38 -1.32
C ARG A 312 -16.16 -2.27 -1.73
N ALA A 313 -15.74 -1.47 -0.76
CA ALA A 313 -14.66 -0.51 -0.93
C ALA A 313 -13.33 -1.19 -0.58
N VAL A 314 -12.40 -1.20 -1.53
CA VAL A 314 -11.08 -1.82 -1.36
C VAL A 314 -10.00 -0.77 -1.49
N LEU A 315 -9.32 -0.48 -0.38
CA LEU A 315 -8.13 0.35 -0.34
C LEU A 315 -6.96 -0.44 -0.94
N VAL A 316 -6.22 0.18 -1.85
CA VAL A 316 -5.04 -0.38 -2.52
C VAL A 316 -3.85 0.57 -2.38
N GLY A 317 -2.67 0.17 -2.84
CA GLY A 317 -1.51 1.07 -2.87
C GLY A 317 -0.83 1.27 -1.52
N TYR A 318 -0.63 0.19 -0.77
CA TYR A 318 0.02 0.18 0.55
C TYR A 318 1.53 0.44 0.52
N GLY A 319 2.09 0.89 -0.60
CA GLY A 319 3.54 1.12 -0.73
C GLY A 319 4.09 2.28 0.12
N GLY A 320 3.22 3.15 0.66
CA GLY A 320 3.61 4.19 1.62
C GLY A 320 3.17 3.88 3.05
N SER A 321 2.64 2.69 3.32
CA SER A 321 2.15 2.32 4.64
C SER A 321 3.30 1.96 5.58
N ILE A 322 3.08 2.20 6.87
CA ILE A 322 4.06 1.91 7.91
C ILE A 322 3.46 0.89 8.88
N VAL A 323 4.16 -0.23 9.06
CA VAL A 323 3.80 -1.21 10.08
C VAL A 323 4.58 -0.87 11.34
N ASP A 324 3.91 -0.28 12.32
CA ASP A 324 4.55 0.41 13.44
C ASP A 324 5.52 -0.46 14.23
N HIS A 325 5.13 -1.69 14.58
CA HIS A 325 5.98 -2.64 15.31
C HIS A 325 7.19 -3.16 14.51
N LEU A 326 7.25 -2.90 13.19
CA LEU A 326 8.38 -3.27 12.33
C LEU A 326 9.35 -2.11 12.09
N ARG A 327 9.03 -0.91 12.58
CA ARG A 327 9.94 0.24 12.57
C ARG A 327 11.15 -0.04 13.46
N THR A 328 12.28 0.57 13.14
CA THR A 328 13.46 0.59 14.02
C THR A 328 13.11 1.13 15.40
N GLU A 329 12.31 2.20 15.41
CA GLU A 329 11.75 2.82 16.61
C GLU A 329 10.22 2.87 16.43
N PRO A 330 9.50 1.87 16.98
CA PRO A 330 8.04 1.87 17.00
C PRO A 330 7.52 3.10 17.74
N VAL A 331 6.51 3.78 17.17
CA VAL A 331 5.88 4.95 17.79
C VAL A 331 4.80 4.52 18.78
N GLU A 332 4.22 3.33 18.58
CA GLU A 332 3.16 2.74 19.40
C GLU A 332 1.94 3.68 19.55
N MET A 333 1.67 4.52 18.53
CA MET A 333 0.65 5.60 18.57
C MET A 333 -0.72 5.14 19.06
N TRP A 334 -1.08 3.88 18.75
CA TRP A 334 -2.40 3.31 19.01
C TRP A 334 -2.43 2.28 20.15
N LYS A 335 -1.32 2.14 20.90
CA LYS A 335 -1.18 1.15 21.97
C LYS A 335 -2.11 1.41 23.15
N ASP A 336 -2.27 2.68 23.52
CA ASP A 336 -3.06 3.10 24.68
C ASP A 336 -4.57 3.20 24.40
N PHE A 337 -4.99 2.94 23.16
CA PHE A 337 -6.40 2.90 22.81
C PHE A 337 -6.93 1.48 23.01
N PRO A 338 -7.83 1.19 23.96
CA PRO A 338 -8.32 -0.18 24.22
C PRO A 338 -9.09 -0.77 23.03
N LYS A 339 -9.62 0.08 22.15
CA LYS A 339 -10.51 -0.23 21.02
C LYS A 339 -10.07 0.54 19.77
N LYS A 340 -10.76 0.35 18.64
CA LYS A 340 -10.53 1.15 17.43
C LYS A 340 -10.72 2.63 17.75
N VAL A 341 -9.92 3.49 17.15
CA VAL A 341 -10.12 4.94 17.29
C VAL A 341 -11.41 5.32 16.57
N HIS A 342 -12.24 6.12 17.23
CA HIS A 342 -13.52 6.53 16.66
C HIS A 342 -13.28 7.42 15.44
N PRO A 343 -13.89 7.14 14.26
CA PRO A 343 -13.62 7.92 13.03
C PRO A 343 -13.79 9.44 13.18
N PHE A 344 -14.76 9.88 13.99
CA PHE A 344 -14.95 11.29 14.36
C PHE A 344 -13.67 12.02 14.81
N THR A 345 -12.77 11.37 15.56
CA THR A 345 -11.55 12.05 16.04
C THR A 345 -10.48 12.16 14.97
N ARG A 346 -10.63 11.45 13.84
CA ARG A 346 -9.63 11.40 12.78
C ARG A 346 -10.07 12.14 11.52
N PHE A 347 -11.35 12.14 11.21
CA PHE A 347 -11.89 12.63 9.95
C PHE A 347 -12.83 13.81 10.21
N SER A 348 -12.31 15.03 10.09
CA SER A 348 -13.13 16.23 9.97
C SER A 348 -13.55 16.45 8.52
N TRP A 349 -14.43 17.43 8.28
CA TRP A 349 -14.74 17.89 6.92
C TRP A 349 -13.47 18.28 6.17
N GLU A 350 -12.64 19.13 6.76
CA GLU A 350 -11.39 19.64 6.16
C GLU A 350 -10.45 18.50 5.77
N VAL A 351 -10.26 17.53 6.67
CA VAL A 351 -9.41 16.35 6.38
C VAL A 351 -9.96 15.58 5.19
N LEU A 352 -11.27 15.34 5.12
CA LEU A 352 -11.86 14.60 4.00
C LEU A 352 -11.83 15.40 2.68
N GLU A 353 -11.97 16.73 2.75
CA GLU A 353 -11.81 17.64 1.61
C GLU A 353 -10.38 17.61 1.08
N ASP A 354 -9.39 17.73 1.96
CA ASP A 354 -7.95 17.68 1.62
C ASP A 354 -7.54 16.32 1.01
N LEU A 355 -8.15 15.24 1.49
CA LEU A 355 -7.95 13.89 0.94
C LEU A 355 -8.71 13.67 -0.38
N GLY A 356 -9.46 14.66 -0.88
CA GLY A 356 -10.13 14.62 -2.17
C GLY A 356 -11.50 13.92 -2.18
N PHE A 357 -12.13 13.70 -1.02
CA PHE A 357 -13.47 13.12 -0.92
C PHE A 357 -14.60 14.16 -1.15
N VAL A 358 -14.27 15.34 -1.67
CA VAL A 358 -15.28 16.34 -2.07
C VAL A 358 -16.22 15.73 -3.11
N GLY A 359 -17.52 15.88 -2.88
CA GLY A 359 -18.57 15.28 -3.71
C GLY A 359 -18.95 13.85 -3.32
N TRP A 360 -18.18 13.15 -2.47
CA TRP A 360 -18.64 11.91 -1.81
C TRP A 360 -19.54 12.20 -0.60
N ILE A 361 -19.23 13.29 0.10
CA ILE A 361 -20.00 13.81 1.23
C ILE A 361 -21.01 14.85 0.68
N PRO A 362 -22.23 14.94 1.23
CA PRO A 362 -23.17 16.00 0.89
C PRO A 362 -22.53 17.38 1.04
N THR A 363 -22.63 18.21 0.00
CA THR A 363 -21.98 19.53 -0.04
C THR A 363 -22.61 20.49 0.97
N GLU A 364 -23.90 20.31 1.25
CA GLU A 364 -24.64 21.05 2.27
C GLU A 364 -24.14 20.81 3.69
N TRP A 365 -23.32 19.77 3.93
CA TRP A 365 -22.68 19.55 5.23
C TRP A 365 -21.38 20.33 5.39
N ARG A 366 -20.90 21.02 4.35
CA ARG A 366 -19.72 21.87 4.45
C ARG A 366 -19.96 22.95 5.53
N PRO A 367 -19.03 23.16 6.47
CA PRO A 367 -19.15 24.26 7.42
C PRO A 367 -19.21 25.60 6.68
N ASP A 368 -20.01 26.54 7.20
CA ASP A 368 -19.98 27.92 6.72
C ASP A 368 -18.57 28.51 6.99
N ASN A 369 -18.09 29.39 6.11
CA ASN A 369 -16.71 29.91 6.16
C ASN A 369 -16.34 30.64 7.47
N ASP A 370 -17.33 30.95 8.32
CA ASP A 370 -17.17 31.67 9.58
C ASP A 370 -17.06 30.73 10.80
N ASP A 371 -17.34 29.42 10.66
CA ASP A 371 -17.20 28.42 11.71
C ASP A 371 -15.95 27.57 11.48
N GLU A 372 -15.17 27.35 12.54
CA GLU A 372 -13.83 26.71 12.59
C GLU A 372 -13.81 25.23 12.12
N GLY A 373 -14.23 24.93 10.89
CA GLY A 373 -14.16 23.60 10.30
C GLY A 373 -15.17 22.58 10.86
N VAL A 374 -16.08 23.00 11.73
CA VAL A 374 -17.04 22.11 12.41
C VAL A 374 -18.27 21.85 11.53
N SER A 375 -18.37 20.65 10.98
CA SER A 375 -19.56 20.20 10.24
C SER A 375 -20.52 19.46 11.16
N CYS A 376 -21.52 20.16 11.71
CA CYS A 376 -22.51 19.56 12.61
C CYS A 376 -23.18 18.30 12.04
N ASP A 377 -23.49 18.30 10.73
CA ASP A 377 -24.17 17.18 10.08
C ASP A 377 -23.25 15.98 9.86
N LEU A 378 -22.00 16.20 9.44
CA LEU A 378 -21.01 15.13 9.31
C LEU A 378 -20.71 14.51 10.68
N ASP A 379 -20.53 15.34 11.70
CA ASP A 379 -20.27 14.91 13.07
C ASP A 379 -21.43 14.08 13.62
N LEU A 380 -22.65 14.58 13.46
CA LEU A 380 -23.86 13.86 13.85
C LEU A 380 -23.99 12.53 13.09
N TRP A 381 -23.69 12.51 11.79
CA TRP A 381 -23.67 11.29 11.01
C TRP A 381 -22.63 10.29 11.55
N MET A 382 -21.41 10.73 11.86
CA MET A 382 -20.37 9.85 12.42
C MET A 382 -20.77 9.28 13.78
N LEU A 383 -21.35 10.09 14.66
CA LEU A 383 -21.84 9.64 15.97
C LEU A 383 -23.00 8.65 15.84
N ASN A 384 -23.89 8.86 14.87
CA ASN A 384 -24.98 7.93 14.60
C ASN A 384 -24.48 6.62 13.98
N LYS A 385 -23.46 6.69 13.11
CA LYS A 385 -22.95 5.53 12.35
C LYS A 385 -22.00 4.66 13.17
N PHE A 386 -21.10 5.26 13.94
CA PHE A 386 -20.04 4.59 14.69
C PHE A 386 -20.28 4.57 16.21
N GLY A 387 -21.39 5.16 16.65
CA GLY A 387 -21.81 5.21 18.04
C GLY A 387 -21.39 6.48 18.76
N SER A 388 -22.00 6.72 19.93
CA SER A 388 -21.72 7.93 20.71
C SER A 388 -20.33 7.88 21.37
N ILE A 389 -19.60 9.00 21.31
CA ILE A 389 -18.31 9.20 22.00
C ILE A 389 -18.44 9.27 23.53
N ARG A 390 -19.61 9.64 24.05
CA ARG A 390 -19.87 9.76 25.50
C ARG A 390 -20.37 8.46 26.11
N ASN A 391 -20.80 7.51 25.27
CA ASN A 391 -21.37 6.27 25.74
C ASN A 391 -20.26 5.28 26.08
N ILE A 392 -20.10 4.99 27.37
CA ILE A 392 -19.19 3.97 27.90
C ILE A 392 -19.47 2.58 27.26
N ILE A 393 -20.67 2.39 26.69
CA ILE A 393 -21.13 1.16 26.04
C ILE A 393 -20.71 1.07 24.56
N ASN A 394 -20.00 2.04 23.96
CA ASN A 394 -19.49 1.83 22.60
C ASN A 394 -18.46 0.68 22.64
N THR A 395 -18.88 -0.52 22.24
CA THR A 395 -18.07 -1.74 22.37
C THR A 395 -16.95 -1.81 21.34
N GLU A 396 -17.06 -1.03 20.26
CA GLU A 396 -16.17 -1.14 19.11
C GLU A 396 -15.13 -0.02 19.02
N TYR A 397 -15.50 1.19 19.44
CA TYR A 397 -14.65 2.37 19.31
C TYR A 397 -14.33 3.02 20.65
N THR A 398 -13.18 3.69 20.71
CA THR A 398 -12.81 4.63 21.78
C THR A 398 -12.41 5.97 21.18
N THR A 399 -12.63 7.06 21.92
CA THR A 399 -12.31 8.43 21.48
C THR A 399 -10.96 8.88 22.04
N TRP A 400 -10.65 8.45 23.26
CA TRP A 400 -9.48 8.89 24.01
C TRP A 400 -8.64 7.69 24.43
N PRO A 401 -7.30 7.85 24.54
CA PRO A 401 -6.46 6.82 25.12
C PRO A 401 -6.80 6.63 26.61
N GLU A 402 -6.63 5.42 27.11
CA GLU A 402 -6.67 5.21 28.56
C GLU A 402 -5.41 5.84 29.17
N LYS A 403 -5.58 6.76 30.13
CA LYS A 403 -4.44 7.31 30.86
C LYS A 403 -3.70 6.16 31.55
N THR A 404 -2.45 5.92 31.16
CA THR A 404 -1.55 5.02 31.89
C THR A 404 -1.22 5.67 33.25
N PRO A 405 -1.47 5.00 34.39
CA PRO A 405 -1.22 5.56 35.72
C PRO A 405 0.22 6.04 35.95
N GLU A 406 1.19 5.47 35.23
CA GLU A 406 2.62 5.75 35.37
C GLU A 406 3.02 7.18 34.95
N ALA A 407 2.19 7.88 34.17
CA ALA A 407 2.49 9.26 33.76
C ALA A 407 2.15 10.31 34.85
N GLU A 408 1.27 10.00 35.80
CA GLU A 408 0.89 10.94 36.86
C GLU A 408 1.94 11.00 37.99
N GLU A 409 2.65 9.91 38.28
CA GLU A 409 3.70 9.90 39.32
C GLU A 409 4.95 10.71 38.96
N ALA A 410 5.23 10.90 37.66
CA ALA A 410 6.34 11.75 37.21
C ALA A 410 6.01 13.26 37.24
N SER A 411 4.74 13.63 37.26
CA SER A 411 4.29 15.04 37.24
C SER A 411 4.07 15.64 38.62
N THR A 412 3.90 14.83 39.66
CA THR A 412 3.66 15.30 41.04
C THR A 412 4.93 15.44 41.88
N GLY A 413 6.12 15.18 41.32
CA GLY A 413 7.40 15.20 42.04
C GLY A 413 8.18 16.53 42.03
N SER A 414 7.66 17.61 41.44
CA SER A 414 8.42 18.85 41.19
C SER A 414 7.84 20.15 41.80
N GLU A 415 6.92 20.06 42.77
CA GLU A 415 6.46 21.22 43.55
C GLU A 415 6.75 21.07 45.06
N GLU A 416 8.03 21.13 45.47
CA GLU A 416 8.38 21.49 46.86
C GLU A 416 9.75 22.21 46.93
N ILE A 417 9.81 23.49 46.52
CA ILE A 417 10.71 24.54 47.05
C ILE A 417 10.03 25.88 46.73
N GLY A 418 9.73 26.83 47.62
CA GLY A 418 10.00 27.02 49.03
C GLY A 418 9.40 28.38 49.45
N THR A 419 8.76 28.43 50.60
CA THR A 419 8.36 29.63 51.36
C THR A 419 8.37 29.21 52.83
N GLY A 420 9.02 29.82 53.82
CA GLY A 420 9.76 31.07 53.98
C GLY A 420 9.64 31.44 55.47
N SER A 421 10.69 32.00 56.08
CA SER A 421 10.72 32.83 57.32
C SER A 421 12.18 32.80 57.86
N GLY A 422 12.94 33.88 58.07
CA GLY A 422 12.60 35.24 58.45
C GLY A 422 12.84 35.40 59.96
N GLU A 423 13.95 36.03 60.38
CA GLU A 423 14.01 36.99 61.50
C GLU A 423 15.40 37.64 61.68
N GLN A 424 15.36 38.95 61.85
CA GLN A 424 16.41 39.93 62.20
C GLN A 424 16.54 40.03 63.74
N PRO A 425 17.49 40.78 64.35
CA PRO A 425 18.16 42.01 63.89
C PRO A 425 19.69 41.96 63.74
#